data_AF-A0A9X1M8P5-F1
#
_entry.id   AF-A0A9X1M8P5-F1
#
_cell.length_a   1.000
_cell.length_b   1.000
_cell.length_c   1.000
_cell.angle_alpha   90.00
_cell.angle_beta   90.00
_cell.angle_gamma   90.00
#
_symmetry.space_group_name_H-M   'P 1'
#
loop_
_entity.id
_entity.type
_entity.pdbx_description
1 polymer ?
#
loop_
_entity_poly.entity_id
_entity_poly.type
_entity_poly.pdbx_seq_one_letter_code
_entity_poly.pdbx_strand_id
1 'polypeptide(L)'
;MPRRSGRSTSLAAPSGGGSADKRPAALLLLATVLAVAWANAPFAASYEEFWHSTAELRAGGMVLELTFRELVNDALMAVFFFVVGLEVRREFALGELTNRARAAVPVAAAAAGLLVPALIFLLFTAGTGNAAAWGVVISTDTAFLLGALAIAGPRFPGRLRIFLLTLAVVDDVAALSIIALVYTARLEWVPLLLALLGLAAVYCARYLPAGRGPAYAGLAVLTWLAFYASGVHPTLAGVGIALLVPVFQPGRREVEDAVQLAQVFRQSPNSGYARAAASGLRESISINERLHGAYTPYVNYAILPLFALANAGVRLDRSTVASAVTSPLVWGIICGLVLGKFLGIFGASAVLRRLGAGEFGPGLTLGRIAGGAALSGIGFTISLFIIGLAIPDPAVQNEARVGVLAASVLAFAAGTLIFRIVERSPAVPPGQVLARPVDASRDHVAGNPDAPLTLVEYGDYECPFCSRATGAISEVRRHFGSELRYVWRHLPLTRVHPHAVAAAEAAEAAHRQGQFFPYSAYLFEHQEQLDPEDLLTAAETLGLDPDRFEADLRSADIRNRVLDDALDAESMDLHGTPTFFIGNRRHHGPYDSATLIRLLEADRPQEV
;
A
#
# COMPACT_ATOMS: atom_id res chain seq x y z
N MET A 1 10.87 -41.33 -30.65
CA MET A 1 11.07 -39.87 -30.47
C MET A 1 9.96 -39.33 -29.59
N PRO A 2 10.21 -39.02 -28.30
CA PRO A 2 9.15 -38.51 -27.43
C PRO A 2 9.05 -36.99 -27.55
N ARG A 3 7.80 -36.52 -27.76
CA ARG A 3 7.38 -35.13 -27.70
C ARG A 3 7.79 -34.51 -26.36
N ARG A 4 8.64 -33.48 -26.39
CA ARG A 4 8.90 -32.63 -25.23
C ARG A 4 7.64 -31.84 -24.91
N SER A 5 7.03 -32.15 -23.78
CA SER A 5 5.97 -31.36 -23.14
C SER A 5 6.48 -29.94 -22.90
N GLY A 6 5.87 -28.95 -23.54
CA GLY A 6 6.06 -27.55 -23.21
C GLY A 6 5.61 -27.31 -21.78
N ARG A 7 6.56 -27.02 -20.88
CA ARG A 7 6.25 -26.42 -19.58
C ARG A 7 5.77 -25.00 -19.87
N SER A 8 4.46 -24.78 -19.87
CA SER A 8 3.90 -23.44 -19.69
C SER A 8 4.22 -23.02 -18.26
N THR A 9 5.32 -22.30 -18.07
CA THR A 9 5.52 -21.51 -16.86
C THR A 9 4.45 -20.41 -16.88
N SER A 10 3.31 -20.70 -16.26
CA SER A 10 2.35 -19.69 -15.85
C SER A 10 3.12 -18.66 -15.02
N LEU A 11 3.23 -17.44 -15.55
CA LEU A 11 3.69 -16.27 -14.82
C LEU A 11 2.60 -15.97 -13.79
N ALA A 12 2.70 -16.61 -12.65
CA ALA A 12 1.80 -16.38 -11.53
C ALA A 12 1.82 -14.89 -11.16
N ALA A 13 0.64 -14.26 -11.20
CA ALA A 13 0.41 -13.00 -10.51
C ALA A 13 0.85 -13.11 -9.04
N PRO A 14 1.32 -12.03 -8.40
CA PRO A 14 1.79 -12.10 -7.03
C PRO A 14 0.69 -12.65 -6.13
N SER A 15 0.98 -13.83 -5.57
CA SER A 15 0.12 -14.60 -4.69
C SER A 15 -0.43 -13.75 -3.56
N GLY A 16 -1.72 -13.97 -3.22
CA GLY A 16 -2.49 -13.27 -2.19
C GLY A 16 -1.67 -12.73 -1.02
N GLY A 17 -1.80 -11.42 -0.78
CA GLY A 17 -0.92 -10.62 0.08
C GLY A 17 -0.83 -11.01 1.55
N GLY A 18 -1.58 -12.02 2.03
CA GLY A 18 -1.47 -12.50 3.41
C GLY A 18 -0.20 -13.30 3.70
N SER A 19 0.39 -14.01 2.73
CA SER A 19 1.62 -14.80 2.95
C SER A 19 2.90 -14.03 2.63
N ALA A 20 2.81 -13.08 1.70
CA ALA A 20 3.93 -12.22 1.29
C ALA A 20 4.40 -11.30 2.43
N ASP A 21 3.47 -10.73 3.20
CA ASP A 21 3.80 -9.79 4.28
C ASP A 21 4.32 -10.49 5.55
N LYS A 22 3.98 -11.78 5.74
CA LYS A 22 4.38 -12.54 6.93
C LYS A 22 5.87 -12.85 6.97
N ARG A 23 6.50 -13.13 5.82
CA ARG A 23 7.91 -13.58 5.77
C ARG A 23 8.89 -12.45 6.14
N PRO A 24 8.78 -11.22 5.59
CA PRO A 24 9.61 -10.09 6.03
C PRO A 24 9.43 -9.79 7.51
N ALA A 25 8.19 -9.73 8.00
CA ALA A 25 7.90 -9.45 9.40
C ALA A 25 8.48 -10.53 10.34
N ALA A 26 8.43 -11.80 9.95
CA ALA A 26 9.03 -12.89 10.71
C ALA A 26 10.57 -12.81 10.74
N LEU A 27 11.21 -12.44 9.62
CA LEU A 27 12.66 -12.27 9.57
C LEU A 27 13.11 -11.07 10.40
N LEU A 28 12.36 -9.97 10.35
CA LEU A 28 12.59 -8.78 11.16
C LEU A 28 12.46 -9.10 12.67
N LEU A 29 11.42 -9.85 13.05
CA LEU A 29 11.24 -10.35 14.41
C LEU A 29 12.40 -11.26 14.84
N LEU A 30 12.85 -12.17 13.97
CA LEU A 30 13.98 -13.04 14.25
C LEU A 30 15.25 -12.21 14.51
N ALA A 31 15.55 -11.23 13.66
CA ALA A 31 16.70 -10.34 13.85
C ALA A 31 16.60 -9.53 15.16
N THR A 32 15.40 -9.09 15.52
CA THR A 32 15.12 -8.41 16.80
C THR A 32 15.42 -9.34 17.98
N VAL A 33 14.91 -10.57 17.97
CA VAL A 33 15.18 -11.56 19.02
C VAL A 33 16.66 -11.87 19.12
N LEU A 34 17.36 -11.99 17.99
CA LEU A 34 18.81 -12.21 17.95
C LEU A 34 19.58 -11.01 18.54
N ALA A 35 19.18 -9.78 18.27
CA ALA A 35 19.80 -8.58 18.85
C ALA A 35 19.67 -8.59 20.38
N VAL A 36 18.45 -8.83 20.89
CA VAL A 36 18.19 -8.90 22.32
C VAL A 36 18.97 -10.07 22.95
N ALA A 37 18.99 -11.23 22.31
CA ALA A 37 19.75 -12.38 22.81
C ALA A 37 21.25 -12.11 22.86
N TRP A 38 21.82 -11.50 21.82
CA TRP A 38 23.25 -11.18 21.75
C TRP A 38 23.64 -10.12 22.81
N ALA A 39 22.83 -9.06 22.96
CA ALA A 39 23.05 -8.01 23.95
C ALA A 39 22.98 -8.49 25.42
N ASN A 40 22.45 -9.69 25.67
CA ASN A 40 22.31 -10.29 27.00
C ASN A 40 23.08 -11.61 27.18
N ALA A 41 23.80 -12.07 26.17
CA ALA A 41 24.60 -13.28 26.24
C ALA A 41 25.82 -13.10 27.18
N PRO A 42 26.50 -14.18 27.60
CA PRO A 42 27.75 -14.07 28.39
C PRO A 42 28.84 -13.23 27.71
N PHE A 43 28.78 -13.14 26.38
CA PHE A 43 29.66 -12.32 25.53
C PHE A 43 29.00 -10.99 25.11
N ALA A 44 28.05 -10.45 25.87
CA ALA A 44 27.32 -9.21 25.53
C ALA A 44 28.22 -8.01 25.22
N ALA A 45 29.43 -7.94 25.78
CA ALA A 45 30.40 -6.89 25.45
C ALA A 45 30.74 -6.87 23.94
N SER A 46 30.75 -8.04 23.28
CA SER A 46 31.05 -8.12 21.84
C SER A 46 29.96 -7.50 20.97
N TYR A 47 28.74 -7.36 21.47
CA TYR A 47 27.66 -6.67 20.74
C TYR A 47 27.99 -5.19 20.59
N GLU A 48 28.29 -4.51 21.70
CA GLU A 48 28.61 -3.08 21.67
C GLU A 48 29.95 -2.82 21.00
N GLU A 49 30.97 -3.64 21.27
CA GLU A 49 32.28 -3.52 20.62
C GLU A 49 32.17 -3.61 19.09
N PHE A 50 31.39 -4.57 18.59
CA PHE A 50 31.16 -4.71 17.15
C PHE A 50 30.45 -3.49 16.57
N TRP A 51 29.33 -3.04 17.16
CA TRP A 51 28.56 -1.94 16.59
C TRP A 51 29.21 -0.56 16.74
N HIS A 52 30.08 -0.38 17.74
CA HIS A 52 30.91 0.82 17.92
C HIS A 52 32.24 0.77 17.17
N SER A 53 32.58 -0.35 16.52
CA SER A 53 33.78 -0.43 15.68
C SER A 53 33.69 0.60 14.54
N THR A 54 34.75 1.40 14.38
CA THR A 54 34.82 2.46 13.38
C THR A 54 35.42 1.95 12.07
N ALA A 55 34.81 2.39 10.97
CA ALA A 55 35.36 2.29 9.64
C ALA A 55 35.79 3.68 9.18
N GLU A 56 37.09 3.84 8.92
CA GLU A 56 37.65 5.07 8.36
C GLU A 56 37.85 4.92 6.85
N LEU A 57 37.27 5.83 6.07
CA LEU A 57 37.55 5.99 4.66
C LEU A 57 38.30 7.30 4.44
N ARG A 58 39.58 7.20 4.05
CA ARG A 58 40.45 8.35 3.80
C ARG A 58 40.71 8.52 2.31
N ALA A 59 40.37 9.68 1.77
CA ALA A 59 40.63 10.05 0.38
C ALA A 59 41.29 11.43 0.32
N GLY A 60 42.62 11.45 0.18
CA GLY A 60 43.40 12.68 0.26
C GLY A 60 43.30 13.32 1.66
N GLY A 61 42.88 14.59 1.73
CA GLY A 61 42.64 15.30 2.99
C GLY A 61 41.25 15.09 3.61
N MET A 62 40.34 14.38 2.93
CA MET A 62 39.00 14.08 3.45
C MET A 62 39.04 12.78 4.25
N VAL A 63 38.53 12.83 5.47
CA VAL A 63 38.35 11.68 6.36
C VAL A 63 36.86 11.52 6.62
N LEU A 64 36.31 10.37 6.25
CA LEU A 64 34.98 9.94 6.63
C LEU A 64 35.13 8.82 7.66
N GLU A 65 34.76 9.09 8.89
CA GLU A 65 34.76 8.11 9.98
C GLU A 65 33.30 7.79 10.32
N LEU A 66 32.93 6.51 10.26
CA LEU A 66 31.59 6.02 10.59
C LEU A 66 31.70 4.73 11.39
N THR A 67 30.94 4.62 12.47
CA THR A 67 30.73 3.34 13.16
C THR A 67 29.90 2.39 12.30
N PHE A 68 29.96 1.09 12.55
CA PHE A 68 29.07 0.13 11.88
C PHE A 68 27.59 0.42 12.15
N ARG A 69 27.26 0.93 13.35
CA ARG A 69 25.90 1.38 13.68
C ARG A 69 25.47 2.57 12.83
N GLU A 70 26.32 3.59 12.69
CA GLU A 70 26.05 4.75 11.83
C GLU A 70 25.99 4.36 10.35
N LEU A 71 26.82 3.43 9.89
CA LEU A 71 26.73 2.94 8.51
C LEU A 71 25.34 2.33 8.22
N VAL A 72 24.81 1.53 9.14
CA VAL A 72 23.45 0.98 9.02
C VAL A 72 22.40 2.11 9.09
N ASN A 73 22.53 3.01 10.05
CA ASN A 73 21.52 4.04 10.32
C ASN A 73 21.51 5.18 9.29
N ASP A 74 22.64 5.52 8.70
CA ASP A 74 22.74 6.66 7.78
C ASP A 74 22.74 6.22 6.33
N ALA A 75 23.43 5.13 5.98
CA ALA A 75 23.53 4.65 4.60
C ALA A 75 22.40 3.68 4.24
N LEU A 76 22.18 2.62 5.03
CA LEU A 76 21.14 1.64 4.69
C LEU A 76 19.73 2.20 4.86
N MET A 77 19.50 3.01 5.90
CA MET A 77 18.20 3.67 6.05
C MET A 77 17.93 4.71 4.96
N ALA A 78 18.95 5.32 4.34
CA ALA A 78 18.72 6.18 3.17
C ALA A 78 18.10 5.38 2.01
N VAL A 79 18.47 4.10 1.85
CA VAL A 79 17.84 3.21 0.87
C VAL A 79 16.42 2.81 1.29
N PHE A 80 16.17 2.54 2.57
CA PHE A 80 14.82 2.31 3.09
C PHE A 80 13.91 3.51 2.80
N PHE A 81 14.33 4.71 3.18
CA PHE A 81 13.56 5.93 2.98
C PHE A 81 13.46 6.35 1.51
N PHE A 82 14.40 5.94 0.66
CA PHE A 82 14.24 6.03 -0.80
C PHE A 82 13.05 5.18 -1.28
N VAL A 83 12.94 3.91 -0.85
CA VAL A 83 11.79 3.06 -1.21
C VAL A 83 10.48 3.62 -0.66
N VAL A 84 10.45 4.08 0.58
CA VAL A 84 9.29 4.76 1.17
C VAL A 84 8.92 6.00 0.33
N GLY A 85 9.90 6.82 -0.05
CA GLY A 85 9.67 7.99 -0.90
C GLY A 85 9.13 7.64 -2.30
N LEU A 86 9.51 6.49 -2.86
CA LEU A 86 8.96 6.01 -4.14
C LEU A 86 7.47 5.65 -3.99
N GLU A 87 7.11 4.98 -2.90
CA GLU A 87 5.72 4.62 -2.62
C GLU A 87 4.86 5.87 -2.37
N VAL A 88 5.36 6.83 -1.59
CA VAL A 88 4.73 8.15 -1.40
C VAL A 88 4.47 8.82 -2.75
N ARG A 89 5.50 8.90 -3.60
CA ARG A 89 5.38 9.53 -4.92
C ARG A 89 4.35 8.84 -5.80
N ARG A 90 4.28 7.50 -5.74
CA ARG A 90 3.30 6.70 -6.46
C ARG A 90 1.89 6.92 -5.91
N GLU A 91 1.71 6.99 -4.60
CA GLU A 91 0.40 7.16 -3.97
C GLU A 91 -0.22 8.52 -4.31
N PHE A 92 0.59 9.57 -4.39
CA PHE A 92 0.16 10.90 -4.86
C PHE A 92 -0.18 10.96 -6.34
N ALA A 93 0.46 10.13 -7.18
CA ALA A 93 0.29 10.18 -8.63
C ALA A 93 -0.84 9.27 -9.11
N LEU A 94 -0.96 8.07 -8.50
CA LEU A 94 -1.82 7.00 -8.98
C LEU A 94 -2.68 6.35 -7.86
N GLY A 95 -2.37 6.57 -6.59
CA GLY A 95 -3.01 5.87 -5.46
C GLY A 95 -4.23 6.58 -4.86
N GLU A 96 -4.59 6.21 -3.63
CA GLU A 96 -5.78 6.72 -2.93
C GLU A 96 -5.68 8.22 -2.58
N LEU A 97 -4.46 8.77 -2.50
CA LEU A 97 -4.22 10.18 -2.20
C LEU A 97 -4.58 11.12 -3.36
N THR A 98 -4.88 10.60 -4.55
CA THR A 98 -5.33 11.40 -5.70
C THR A 98 -6.72 11.97 -5.51
N ASN A 99 -7.62 11.25 -4.82
CA ASN A 99 -8.99 11.68 -4.59
C ASN A 99 -9.16 12.26 -3.18
N ARG A 100 -9.53 13.54 -3.10
CA ARG A 100 -9.66 14.27 -1.82
C ARG A 100 -10.68 13.67 -0.85
N ALA A 101 -11.81 13.16 -1.36
CA ALA A 101 -12.86 12.60 -0.51
C ALA A 101 -12.42 11.29 0.17
N ARG A 102 -11.59 10.50 -0.54
CA ARG A 102 -11.03 9.23 -0.05
C ARG A 102 -9.82 9.46 0.84
N ALA A 103 -8.95 10.38 0.45
CA ALA A 103 -7.75 10.74 1.19
C ALA A 103 -8.05 11.40 2.54
N ALA A 104 -9.21 12.06 2.69
CA ALA A 104 -9.56 12.81 3.90
C ALA A 104 -9.49 11.96 5.17
N VAL A 105 -10.00 10.72 5.13
CA VAL A 105 -10.07 9.86 6.33
C VAL A 105 -8.68 9.36 6.75
N PRO A 106 -7.86 8.73 5.88
CA PRO A 106 -6.50 8.33 6.24
C PRO A 106 -5.61 9.51 6.65
N VAL A 107 -5.68 10.64 5.94
CA VAL A 107 -4.83 11.81 6.23
C VAL A 107 -5.15 12.43 7.58
N ALA A 108 -6.43 12.62 7.90
CA ALA A 108 -6.83 13.16 9.19
C ALA A 108 -6.55 12.18 10.34
N ALA A 109 -6.74 10.88 10.10
CA ALA A 109 -6.38 9.84 11.06
C ALA A 109 -4.87 9.78 11.31
N ALA A 110 -4.04 9.90 10.27
CA ALA A 110 -2.58 10.03 10.38
C ALA A 110 -2.19 11.30 11.16
N ALA A 111 -2.73 12.46 10.80
CA ALA A 111 -2.46 13.73 11.49
C ALA A 111 -2.78 13.65 13.00
N ALA A 112 -3.95 13.13 13.37
CA ALA A 112 -4.29 12.89 14.77
C ALA A 112 -3.42 11.79 15.41
N GLY A 113 -3.08 10.75 14.63
CA GLY A 113 -2.15 9.68 14.99
C GLY A 113 -0.70 10.11 15.11
N LEU A 114 -0.34 11.34 14.77
CA LEU A 114 0.96 11.96 15.04
C LEU A 114 0.87 12.90 16.25
N LEU A 115 -0.16 13.75 16.27
CA LEU A 115 -0.36 14.78 17.28
C LEU A 115 -0.66 14.18 18.67
N VAL A 116 -1.63 13.28 18.76
CA VAL A 116 -2.12 12.75 20.05
C VAL A 116 -1.03 11.95 20.79
N PRO A 117 -0.27 11.03 20.14
CA PRO A 117 0.87 10.38 20.78
C PRO A 117 1.90 11.37 21.32
N ALA A 118 2.29 12.36 20.52
CA ALA A 118 3.29 13.35 20.92
C ALA A 118 2.83 14.15 22.15
N LEU A 119 1.57 14.59 22.18
CA LEU A 119 1.01 15.29 23.34
C LEU A 119 0.99 14.41 24.59
N ILE A 120 0.56 13.15 24.48
CA ILE A 120 0.58 12.21 25.60
C ILE A 120 2.00 11.99 26.10
N PHE A 121 2.97 11.76 25.21
CA PHE A 121 4.37 11.60 25.58
C PHE A 121 4.92 12.82 26.32
N LEU A 122 4.62 14.04 25.84
CA LEU A 122 5.05 15.28 26.48
C LEU A 122 4.47 15.45 27.88
N LEU A 123 3.24 15.00 28.13
CA LEU A 123 2.64 15.04 29.47
C LEU A 123 3.41 14.16 30.48
N PHE A 124 3.88 12.98 30.06
CA PHE A 124 4.68 12.09 30.91
C PHE A 124 6.13 12.55 31.09
N THR A 125 6.69 13.21 30.09
CA THR A 125 8.12 13.60 30.07
C THR A 125 8.37 15.07 30.40
N ALA A 126 7.32 15.82 30.72
CA ALA A 126 7.45 17.19 31.19
C ALA A 126 8.35 17.26 32.44
N GLY A 127 9.41 18.07 32.37
CA GLY A 127 10.36 18.28 33.47
C GLY A 127 11.40 17.16 33.67
N THR A 128 11.41 16.10 32.84
CA THR A 128 12.38 14.99 32.98
C THR A 128 13.66 15.17 32.16
N GLY A 129 13.75 16.22 31.35
CA GLY A 129 14.86 16.46 30.41
C GLY A 129 14.74 15.68 29.09
N ASN A 130 13.81 14.72 28.98
CA ASN A 130 13.65 13.86 27.80
C ASN A 130 12.48 14.27 26.88
N ALA A 131 11.85 15.42 27.12
CA ALA A 131 10.72 15.89 26.33
C ALA A 131 11.04 16.07 24.83
N ALA A 132 12.31 16.31 24.48
CA ALA A 132 12.77 16.41 23.09
C ALA A 132 12.61 15.10 22.31
N ALA A 133 12.44 13.95 22.97
CA ALA A 133 12.27 12.64 22.35
C ALA A 133 10.82 12.31 21.94
N TRP A 134 9.94 13.31 21.85
CA TRP A 134 8.54 13.11 21.45
C TRP A 134 8.38 12.47 20.06
N GLY A 135 9.36 12.64 19.16
CA GLY A 135 9.38 11.96 17.86
C GLY A 135 9.40 10.43 17.96
N VAL A 136 9.80 9.85 19.10
CA VAL A 136 9.83 8.39 19.28
C VAL A 136 8.44 7.76 19.16
N VAL A 137 7.37 8.48 19.49
CA VAL A 137 6.00 7.93 19.56
C VAL A 137 5.11 8.25 18.36
N ILE A 138 5.63 8.92 17.34
CA ILE A 138 4.80 9.43 16.24
C ILE A 138 4.71 8.49 15.05
N SER A 139 5.68 7.59 14.84
CA SER A 139 5.73 6.77 13.63
C SER A 139 5.10 5.39 13.83
N THR A 140 4.74 4.76 12.71
CA THR A 140 4.20 3.42 12.62
C THR A 140 5.08 2.61 11.66
N ASP A 141 5.56 1.44 12.08
CA ASP A 141 6.33 0.55 11.23
C ASP A 141 5.40 -0.22 10.28
N THR A 142 5.40 0.16 9.00
CA THR A 142 4.54 -0.45 7.97
C THR A 142 4.75 -1.96 7.84
N ALA A 143 5.99 -2.45 7.92
CA ALA A 143 6.30 -3.88 7.73
C ALA A 143 5.73 -4.72 8.87
N PHE A 144 5.92 -4.29 10.12
CA PHE A 144 5.33 -4.94 11.28
C PHE A 144 3.82 -4.73 11.36
N LEU A 145 3.29 -3.57 11.00
CA LEU A 145 1.85 -3.31 10.96
C LEU A 145 1.12 -4.30 10.05
N LEU A 146 1.60 -4.45 8.80
CA LEU A 146 1.00 -5.36 7.82
C LEU A 146 1.25 -6.83 8.17
N GLY A 147 2.44 -7.16 8.67
CA GLY A 147 2.75 -8.50 9.18
C GLY A 147 1.85 -8.89 10.36
N ALA A 148 1.68 -7.98 11.32
CA ALA A 148 0.79 -8.13 12.46
C ALA A 148 -0.67 -8.27 12.05
N LEU A 149 -1.15 -7.45 11.10
CA LEU A 149 -2.49 -7.57 10.54
C LEU A 149 -2.71 -8.96 9.91
N ALA A 150 -1.73 -9.46 9.17
CA ALA A 150 -1.78 -10.78 8.55
C ALA A 150 -1.76 -11.94 9.58
N ILE A 151 -1.15 -11.74 10.76
CA ILE A 151 -1.15 -12.70 11.87
C ILE A 151 -2.45 -12.63 12.67
N ALA A 152 -2.92 -11.42 13.01
CA ALA A 152 -4.18 -11.21 13.70
C ALA A 152 -5.37 -11.75 12.87
N GLY A 153 -5.25 -11.67 11.54
CA GLY A 153 -6.12 -12.33 10.58
C GLY A 153 -7.59 -11.90 10.65
N PRO A 154 -7.92 -10.59 10.65
CA PRO A 154 -9.31 -10.17 10.62
C PRO A 154 -10.01 -10.60 9.32
N ARG A 155 -11.31 -10.83 9.40
CA ARG A 155 -12.17 -11.19 8.25
C ARG A 155 -12.25 -10.02 7.26
N PHE A 156 -12.04 -10.30 5.97
CA PHE A 156 -12.10 -9.33 4.86
C PHE A 156 -11.22 -8.10 5.08
N PRO A 157 -9.88 -8.28 5.18
CA PRO A 157 -8.96 -7.21 5.54
C PRO A 157 -8.69 -6.22 4.39
N GLY A 158 -9.14 -6.46 3.14
CA GLY A 158 -8.74 -5.67 1.97
C GLY A 158 -8.83 -4.15 2.17
N ARG A 159 -10.02 -3.63 2.50
CA ARG A 159 -10.20 -2.18 2.75
C ARG A 159 -9.37 -1.67 3.92
N LEU A 160 -9.28 -2.45 5.00
CA LEU A 160 -8.51 -2.07 6.18
C LEU A 160 -7.01 -2.01 5.87
N ARG A 161 -6.50 -2.95 5.07
CA ARG A 161 -5.12 -2.99 4.61
C ARG A 161 -4.78 -1.75 3.78
N ILE A 162 -5.64 -1.37 2.83
CA ILE A 162 -5.45 -0.16 2.02
C ILE A 162 -5.45 1.07 2.93
N PHE A 163 -6.44 1.20 3.82
CA PHE A 163 -6.50 2.29 4.80
C PHE A 163 -5.21 2.40 5.62
N LEU A 164 -4.72 1.29 6.17
CA LEU A 164 -3.50 1.25 6.98
C LEU A 164 -2.23 1.54 6.17
N LEU A 165 -2.16 1.09 4.91
CA LEU A 165 -1.05 1.41 4.01
C LEU A 165 -1.01 2.90 3.73
N THR A 166 -2.13 3.51 3.31
CA THR A 166 -2.20 4.94 3.04
C THR A 166 -1.92 5.76 4.30
N LEU A 167 -2.44 5.35 5.47
CA LEU A 167 -2.14 5.99 6.75
C LEU A 167 -0.65 5.93 7.06
N ALA A 168 -0.01 4.76 6.91
CA ALA A 168 1.40 4.59 7.21
C ALA A 168 2.29 5.39 6.25
N VAL A 169 1.93 5.49 4.96
CA VAL A 169 2.60 6.36 3.99
C VAL A 169 2.54 7.83 4.43
N VAL A 170 1.38 8.31 4.90
CA VAL A 170 1.25 9.70 5.40
C VAL A 170 2.05 9.90 6.69
N ASP A 171 1.97 8.95 7.63
CA ASP A 171 2.75 8.95 8.88
C ASP A 171 4.26 9.00 8.59
N ASP A 172 4.75 8.22 7.63
CA ASP A 172 6.18 8.15 7.26
C ASP A 172 6.67 9.48 6.68
N VAL A 173 5.90 10.10 5.78
CA VAL A 173 6.23 11.43 5.23
C VAL A 173 6.31 12.48 6.33
N ALA A 174 5.36 12.46 7.26
CA ALA A 174 5.33 13.40 8.37
C ALA A 174 6.50 13.14 9.35
N ALA A 175 6.77 11.89 9.71
CA ALA A 175 7.88 11.50 10.56
C ALA A 175 9.22 11.93 9.95
N LEU A 176 9.41 11.69 8.65
CA LEU A 176 10.56 12.15 7.89
C LEU A 176 10.72 13.68 7.91
N SER A 177 9.62 14.42 7.70
CA SER A 177 9.62 15.88 7.75
C SER A 177 9.99 16.39 9.15
N ILE A 178 9.53 15.71 10.20
CA ILE A 178 9.86 16.03 11.58
C ILE A 178 11.34 15.74 11.88
N ILE A 179 11.88 14.61 11.43
CA ILE A 179 13.32 14.29 11.54
C ILE A 179 14.14 15.42 10.90
N ALA A 180 13.76 15.85 9.70
CA ALA A 180 14.45 16.93 8.98
C ALA A 180 14.41 18.27 9.71
N LEU A 181 13.26 18.66 10.26
CA LEU A 181 13.05 20.01 10.78
C LEU A 181 13.42 20.15 12.26
N VAL A 182 13.29 19.08 13.04
CA VAL A 182 13.40 19.13 14.51
C VAL A 182 14.71 18.55 15.02
N TYR A 183 15.22 17.49 14.37
CA TYR A 183 16.41 16.76 14.83
C TYR A 183 17.69 17.13 14.05
N THR A 184 17.64 18.17 13.23
CA THR A 184 18.82 18.74 12.57
C THR A 184 19.54 19.70 13.50
N ALA A 185 20.76 19.33 13.94
CA ALA A 185 21.48 20.07 15.00
C ALA A 185 22.23 21.31 14.50
N ARG A 186 22.93 21.23 13.37
CA ARG A 186 23.69 22.33 12.77
C ARG A 186 23.57 22.27 11.26
N LEU A 187 23.49 23.43 10.63
CA LEU A 187 23.32 23.55 9.19
C LEU A 187 24.53 24.24 8.58
N GLU A 188 25.32 23.46 7.86
CA GLU A 188 26.41 23.97 7.04
C GLU A 188 25.88 24.29 5.64
N TRP A 189 25.84 25.59 5.31
CA TRP A 189 25.18 26.08 4.10
C TRP A 189 25.86 25.64 2.81
N VAL A 190 27.19 25.50 2.81
CA VAL A 190 27.94 25.12 1.60
C VAL A 190 27.64 23.67 1.21
N PRO A 191 27.80 22.67 2.09
CA PRO A 191 27.38 21.30 1.77
C PRO A 191 25.87 21.18 1.48
N LEU A 192 25.02 21.97 2.14
CA LEU A 192 23.58 21.99 1.82
C LEU A 192 23.32 22.42 0.37
N LEU A 193 23.99 23.49 -0.09
CA LEU A 193 23.88 23.94 -1.48
C LEU A 193 24.38 22.85 -2.45
N LEU A 194 25.48 22.16 -2.11
CA LEU A 194 25.96 21.02 -2.89
C LEU A 194 24.95 19.87 -2.92
N ALA A 195 24.25 19.60 -1.81
CA ALA A 195 23.19 18.59 -1.77
C ALA A 195 22.01 18.95 -2.68
N LEU A 196 21.57 20.22 -2.68
CA LEU A 196 20.53 20.73 -3.57
C LEU A 196 20.95 20.67 -5.05
N LEU A 197 22.19 21.04 -5.35
CA LEU A 197 22.76 20.90 -6.70
C LEU A 197 22.87 19.43 -7.11
N GLY A 198 23.20 18.53 -6.17
CA GLY A 198 23.19 17.09 -6.36
C GLY A 198 21.81 16.55 -6.74
N LEU A 199 20.76 16.97 -6.02
CA LEU A 199 19.37 16.64 -6.36
C LEU A 199 18.97 17.17 -7.75
N ALA A 200 19.35 18.40 -8.08
CA ALA A 200 19.12 18.95 -9.42
C ALA A 200 19.88 18.16 -10.50
N ALA A 201 21.12 17.75 -10.23
CA ALA A 201 21.91 16.92 -11.13
C ALA A 201 21.30 15.53 -11.32
N VAL A 202 20.79 14.91 -10.25
CA VAL A 202 20.03 13.65 -10.30
C VAL A 202 18.83 13.82 -11.23
N TYR A 203 18.04 14.88 -11.06
CA TYR A 203 16.91 15.15 -11.96
C TYR A 203 17.35 15.31 -13.42
N CYS A 204 18.43 16.05 -13.65
CA CYS A 204 18.98 16.28 -14.99
C CYS A 204 19.64 15.04 -15.61
N ALA A 205 20.04 14.03 -14.82
CA ALA A 205 20.65 12.80 -15.32
C ALA A 205 19.72 12.02 -16.28
N ARG A 206 18.41 12.28 -16.23
CA ARG A 206 17.44 11.75 -17.21
C ARG A 206 17.71 12.20 -18.65
N TYR A 207 18.35 13.34 -18.84
CA TYR A 207 18.68 13.89 -20.16
C TYR A 207 20.00 13.34 -20.73
N LEU A 208 20.76 12.54 -19.98
CA LEU A 208 21.99 11.94 -20.47
C LEU A 208 21.69 10.91 -21.56
N PRO A 209 22.45 10.86 -22.67
CA PRO A 209 22.23 9.91 -23.76
C PRO A 209 22.67 8.47 -23.42
N ALA A 210 23.67 8.31 -22.54
CA ALA A 210 24.21 7.01 -22.12
C ALA A 210 24.67 7.04 -20.65
N GLY A 211 24.87 5.87 -20.03
CA GLY A 211 25.45 5.77 -18.68
C GLY A 211 24.53 6.21 -17.53
N ARG A 212 23.21 6.30 -17.76
CA ARG A 212 22.24 6.83 -16.78
C ARG A 212 22.30 6.12 -15.42
N GLY A 213 22.36 4.78 -15.40
CA GLY A 213 22.40 4.00 -14.15
C GLY A 213 23.58 4.36 -13.24
N PRO A 214 24.83 4.21 -13.71
CA PRO A 214 26.00 4.64 -12.96
C PRO A 214 26.00 6.12 -12.58
N ALA A 215 25.49 7.00 -13.46
CA ALA A 215 25.36 8.42 -13.16
C ALA A 215 24.39 8.68 -11.99
N TYR A 216 23.20 8.06 -12.00
CA TYR A 216 22.24 8.13 -10.89
C TYR A 216 22.86 7.62 -9.59
N ALA A 217 23.54 6.47 -9.62
CA ALA A 217 24.17 5.90 -8.43
C ALA A 217 25.28 6.82 -7.87
N GLY A 218 26.17 7.33 -8.73
CA GLY A 218 27.24 8.24 -8.32
C GLY A 218 26.69 9.56 -7.76
N LEU A 219 25.72 10.17 -8.44
CA LEU A 219 25.09 11.40 -7.99
C LEU A 219 24.30 11.20 -6.69
N ALA A 220 23.65 10.05 -6.49
CA ALA A 220 22.96 9.72 -5.26
C ALA A 220 23.95 9.63 -4.07
N VAL A 221 25.09 8.98 -4.25
CA VAL A 221 26.14 8.89 -3.22
C VAL A 221 26.73 10.26 -2.91
N LEU A 222 27.02 11.07 -3.93
CA LEU A 222 27.53 12.44 -3.74
C LEU A 222 26.51 13.33 -3.01
N THR A 223 25.23 13.21 -3.37
CA THR A 223 24.14 13.94 -2.72
C THR A 223 24.03 13.51 -1.25
N TRP A 224 24.08 12.21 -0.97
CA TRP A 224 24.07 11.68 0.39
C TRP A 224 25.25 12.16 1.23
N LEU A 225 26.48 12.16 0.68
CA LEU A 225 27.67 12.71 1.34
C LEU A 225 27.53 14.22 1.62
N ALA A 226 26.92 14.96 0.69
CA ALA A 226 26.66 16.39 0.87
C ALA A 226 25.61 16.65 1.96
N PHE A 227 24.55 15.82 2.04
CA PHE A 227 23.61 15.85 3.16
C PHE A 227 24.32 15.57 4.49
N TYR A 228 25.11 14.49 4.57
CA TYR A 228 25.91 14.17 5.76
C TYR A 228 26.80 15.34 6.20
N ALA A 229 27.54 15.95 5.28
CA ALA A 229 28.38 17.11 5.57
C ALA A 229 27.59 18.39 5.90
N SER A 230 26.33 18.50 5.48
CA SER A 230 25.48 19.68 5.75
C SER A 230 24.90 19.70 7.15
N GLY A 231 24.98 18.58 7.87
CA GLY A 231 24.34 18.38 9.17
C GLY A 231 22.83 18.11 9.10
N VAL A 232 22.23 18.16 7.91
CA VAL A 232 20.90 17.59 7.65
C VAL A 232 21.00 16.06 7.63
N HIS A 233 19.99 15.37 8.16
CA HIS A 233 20.03 13.92 8.30
C HIS A 233 20.24 13.20 6.92
N PRO A 234 21.26 12.33 6.78
CA PRO A 234 21.61 11.70 5.49
C PRO A 234 20.48 10.90 4.83
N THR A 235 19.60 10.31 5.64
CA THR A 235 18.42 9.55 5.18
C THR A 235 17.47 10.35 4.29
N LEU A 236 17.43 11.69 4.43
CA LEU A 236 16.58 12.56 3.63
C LEU A 236 17.05 12.66 2.18
N ALA A 237 18.32 12.35 1.90
CA ALA A 237 18.81 12.24 0.53
C ALA A 237 18.01 11.20 -0.27
N GLY A 238 17.71 10.05 0.36
CA GLY A 238 16.89 8.99 -0.25
C GLY A 238 15.50 9.48 -0.61
N VAL A 239 14.82 10.16 0.32
CA VAL A 239 13.48 10.71 0.10
C VAL A 239 13.49 11.77 -1.01
N GLY A 240 14.43 12.71 -0.95
CA GLY A 240 14.54 13.79 -1.94
C GLY A 240 14.76 13.24 -3.35
N ILE A 241 15.62 12.24 -3.49
CA ILE A 241 15.84 11.55 -4.78
C ILE A 241 14.57 10.85 -5.23
N ALA A 242 13.90 10.11 -4.35
CA ALA A 242 12.70 9.34 -4.68
C ALA A 242 11.54 10.21 -5.19
N LEU A 243 11.32 11.38 -4.58
CA LEU A 243 10.27 12.31 -4.98
C LEU A 243 10.49 12.91 -6.38
N LEU A 244 11.75 12.94 -6.86
CA LEU A 244 12.11 13.40 -8.21
C LEU A 244 11.92 12.31 -9.28
N VAL A 245 11.74 11.05 -8.87
CA VAL A 245 11.57 9.92 -9.80
C VAL A 245 10.17 9.99 -10.43
N PRO A 246 10.06 9.99 -11.77
CA PRO A 246 8.77 10.07 -12.44
C PRO A 246 7.97 8.79 -12.29
N VAL A 247 6.65 8.96 -12.14
CA VAL A 247 5.63 7.90 -12.06
C VAL A 247 4.67 8.11 -13.23
N PHE A 248 4.45 7.06 -14.00
CA PHE A 248 3.51 7.04 -15.11
C PHE A 248 3.04 5.60 -15.34
N GLN A 249 1.98 5.41 -16.11
CA GLN A 249 1.58 4.08 -16.56
C GLN A 249 2.16 3.78 -17.95
N PRO A 250 2.47 2.52 -18.28
CA PRO A 250 2.90 2.13 -19.62
C PRO A 250 1.91 2.60 -20.68
N GLY A 251 2.40 3.23 -21.75
CA GLY A 251 1.58 3.67 -22.87
C GLY A 251 1.62 2.71 -24.07
N ARG A 252 0.58 2.76 -24.92
CA ARG A 252 0.44 1.90 -26.10
C ARG A 252 1.62 1.99 -27.04
N ARG A 253 2.03 3.20 -27.42
CA ARG A 253 3.16 3.40 -28.35
C ARG A 253 4.43 2.74 -27.84
N GLU A 254 4.75 2.92 -26.56
CA GLU A 254 5.94 2.32 -25.95
C GLU A 254 5.87 0.79 -25.89
N VAL A 255 4.68 0.23 -25.66
CA VAL A 255 4.46 -1.23 -25.65
C VAL A 255 4.49 -1.81 -27.06
N GLU A 256 3.84 -1.16 -28.03
CA GLU A 256 3.84 -1.55 -29.44
C GLU A 256 5.26 -1.52 -30.02
N ASP A 257 6.03 -0.46 -29.74
CA ASP A 257 7.44 -0.35 -30.13
C ASP A 257 8.25 -1.52 -29.56
N ALA A 258 8.02 -1.88 -28.30
CA ALA A 258 8.69 -3.01 -27.66
C ALA A 258 8.30 -4.36 -28.28
N VAL A 259 7.03 -4.56 -28.61
CA VAL A 259 6.53 -5.76 -29.32
C VAL A 259 7.12 -5.85 -30.72
N GLN A 260 7.15 -4.74 -31.46
CA GLN A 260 7.74 -4.69 -32.79
C GLN A 260 9.24 -5.06 -32.73
N LEU A 261 9.98 -4.54 -31.75
CA LEU A 261 11.38 -4.92 -31.53
C LEU A 261 11.54 -6.41 -31.19
N ALA A 262 10.64 -6.97 -30.38
CA ALA A 262 10.63 -8.40 -30.07
C ALA A 262 10.31 -9.27 -31.29
N GLN A 263 9.40 -8.83 -32.16
CA GLN A 263 9.09 -9.50 -33.43
C GLN A 263 10.29 -9.45 -34.39
N VAL A 264 10.95 -8.30 -34.51
CA VAL A 264 12.17 -8.14 -35.32
C VAL A 264 13.29 -9.03 -34.79
N PHE A 265 13.46 -9.12 -33.46
CA PHE A 265 14.39 -10.07 -32.84
C PHE A 265 14.04 -11.53 -33.18
N ARG A 266 12.75 -11.89 -33.16
CA ARG A 266 12.30 -13.24 -33.55
C ARG A 266 12.60 -13.55 -35.01
N GLN A 267 12.41 -12.59 -35.91
CA GLN A 267 12.68 -12.75 -37.35
C GLN A 267 14.18 -12.79 -37.65
N SER A 268 14.98 -12.01 -36.91
CA SER A 268 16.44 -11.94 -37.08
C SER A 268 17.14 -11.94 -35.71
N PRO A 269 17.36 -13.11 -35.10
CA PRO A 269 17.94 -13.19 -33.76
C PRO A 269 19.37 -12.64 -33.73
N ASN A 270 19.54 -11.48 -33.09
CA ASN A 270 20.86 -10.90 -32.82
C ASN A 270 20.87 -10.12 -31.51
N SER A 271 22.07 -9.87 -30.98
CA SER A 271 22.25 -9.21 -29.68
C SER A 271 21.82 -7.74 -29.67
N GLY A 272 21.73 -7.08 -30.82
CA GLY A 272 21.22 -5.71 -30.96
C GLY A 272 19.71 -5.68 -30.74
N TYR A 273 18.94 -6.45 -31.51
CA TYR A 273 17.49 -6.52 -31.35
C TYR A 273 17.05 -7.14 -30.02
N ALA A 274 17.79 -8.14 -29.50
CA ALA A 274 17.54 -8.66 -28.17
C ALA A 274 17.64 -7.57 -27.09
N ARG A 275 18.68 -6.72 -27.17
CA ARG A 275 18.85 -5.59 -26.24
C ARG A 275 17.81 -4.50 -26.47
N ALA A 276 17.47 -4.18 -27.71
CA ALA A 276 16.46 -3.17 -28.04
C ALA A 276 15.08 -3.60 -27.53
N ALA A 277 14.65 -4.84 -27.82
CA ALA A 277 13.39 -5.40 -27.32
C ALA A 277 13.36 -5.43 -25.78
N ALA A 278 14.46 -5.86 -25.14
CA ALA A 278 14.56 -5.84 -23.68
C ALA A 278 14.58 -4.41 -23.10
N SER A 279 15.13 -3.41 -23.80
CA SER A 279 15.11 -2.00 -23.38
C SER A 279 13.73 -1.41 -23.54
N GLY A 280 13.05 -1.64 -24.68
CA GLY A 280 11.69 -1.16 -24.93
C GLY A 280 10.71 -1.65 -23.87
N LEU A 281 10.75 -2.95 -23.54
CA LEU A 281 9.94 -3.53 -22.45
C LEU A 281 10.28 -2.95 -21.07
N ARG A 282 11.53 -2.52 -20.84
CA ARG A 282 11.95 -1.90 -19.58
C ARG A 282 11.62 -0.40 -19.51
N GLU A 283 11.50 0.26 -20.65
CA GLU A 283 11.21 1.69 -20.76
C GLU A 283 9.71 1.96 -20.73
N SER A 284 8.88 0.98 -21.13
CA SER A 284 7.42 1.05 -20.98
C SER A 284 6.98 1.05 -19.51
N ILE A 285 7.73 0.39 -18.62
CA ILE A 285 7.45 0.39 -17.17
C ILE A 285 8.08 1.62 -16.54
N SER A 286 7.33 2.29 -15.66
CA SER A 286 7.83 3.47 -14.96
C SER A 286 9.11 3.17 -14.18
N ILE A 287 10.04 4.12 -14.21
CA ILE A 287 11.30 4.00 -13.47
C ILE A 287 11.04 3.87 -11.96
N ASN A 288 9.99 4.52 -11.44
CA ASN A 288 9.57 4.37 -10.05
C ASN A 288 9.22 2.91 -9.72
N GLU A 289 8.31 2.27 -10.48
CA GLU A 289 7.93 0.87 -10.23
C GLU A 289 9.11 -0.08 -10.37
N ARG A 290 9.99 0.16 -11.36
CA ARG A 290 11.19 -0.66 -11.55
C ARG A 290 12.14 -0.57 -10.36
N LEU A 291 12.40 0.65 -9.86
CA LEU A 291 13.26 0.85 -8.70
C LEU A 291 12.58 0.30 -7.44
N HIS A 292 11.28 0.55 -7.26
CA HIS A 292 10.52 0.02 -6.14
C HIS A 292 10.57 -1.52 -6.11
N GLY A 293 10.27 -2.19 -7.21
CA GLY A 293 10.33 -3.66 -7.34
C GLY A 293 11.75 -4.22 -7.19
N ALA A 294 12.77 -3.48 -7.62
CA ALA A 294 14.17 -3.89 -7.47
C ALA A 294 14.66 -3.76 -6.02
N TYR A 295 14.34 -2.68 -5.32
CA TYR A 295 14.89 -2.38 -3.98
C TYR A 295 14.06 -2.92 -2.82
N THR A 296 12.74 -3.05 -2.96
CA THR A 296 11.84 -3.54 -1.89
C THR A 296 12.28 -4.89 -1.30
N PRO A 297 12.70 -5.90 -2.09
CA PRO A 297 13.20 -7.15 -1.52
C PRO A 297 14.45 -6.96 -0.64
N TYR A 298 15.41 -6.15 -1.07
CA TYR A 298 16.60 -5.89 -0.27
C TYR A 298 16.27 -5.11 1.01
N VAL A 299 15.33 -4.16 0.92
CA VAL A 299 14.86 -3.43 2.09
C VAL A 299 14.23 -4.39 3.10
N ASN A 300 13.29 -5.21 2.66
CA ASN A 300 12.51 -6.09 3.52
C ASN A 300 13.30 -7.29 4.07
N TYR A 301 14.25 -7.83 3.30
CA TYR A 301 14.96 -9.06 3.67
C TYR A 301 16.40 -8.85 4.14
N ALA A 302 17.00 -7.68 3.92
CA ALA A 302 18.37 -7.40 4.35
C ALA A 302 18.46 -6.13 5.22
N ILE A 303 18.00 -4.98 4.73
CA ILE A 303 18.20 -3.69 5.41
C ILE A 303 17.43 -3.64 6.72
N LEU A 304 16.12 -3.90 6.72
CA LEU A 304 15.31 -3.83 7.94
C LEU A 304 15.76 -4.86 8.99
N PRO A 305 15.99 -6.15 8.66
CA PRO A 305 16.55 -7.11 9.61
C PRO A 305 17.93 -6.68 10.17
N LEU A 306 18.83 -6.15 9.33
CA LEU A 306 20.14 -5.68 9.79
C LEU A 306 20.02 -4.44 10.68
N PHE A 307 19.11 -3.52 10.35
CA PHE A 307 18.77 -2.36 11.17
C PHE A 307 18.25 -2.80 12.55
N ALA A 308 17.32 -3.76 12.59
CA ALA A 308 16.82 -4.31 13.84
C ALA A 308 17.94 -4.99 14.64
N LEU A 309 18.83 -5.73 13.97
CA LEU A 309 19.98 -6.37 14.62
C LEU A 309 20.89 -5.33 15.29
N ALA A 310 21.11 -4.20 14.63
CA ALA A 310 21.94 -3.11 15.12
C ALA A 310 21.27 -2.31 16.24
N ASN A 311 19.97 -2.02 16.17
CA ASN A 311 19.33 -1.02 17.04
C ASN A 311 18.38 -1.58 18.09
N ALA A 312 17.91 -2.82 17.96
CA ALA A 312 16.98 -3.41 18.92
C ALA A 312 17.68 -4.11 20.10
N GLY A 313 19.03 -4.20 20.09
CA GLY A 313 19.79 -4.73 21.21
C GLY A 313 19.60 -3.87 22.46
N VAL A 314 19.05 -4.48 23.49
CA VAL A 314 18.75 -3.85 24.77
C VAL A 314 19.30 -4.73 25.88
N ARG A 315 20.01 -4.13 26.84
CA ARG A 315 20.49 -4.84 28.02
C ARG A 315 19.35 -4.96 29.02
N LEU A 316 18.98 -6.19 29.36
CA LEU A 316 17.89 -6.57 30.25
C LEU A 316 18.47 -7.08 31.58
N ASP A 317 19.20 -6.22 32.29
CA ASP A 317 19.61 -6.50 33.66
C ASP A 317 18.49 -6.14 34.65
N ARG A 318 18.56 -6.68 35.87
CA ARG A 318 17.54 -6.45 36.90
C ARG A 318 17.39 -4.95 37.22
N SER A 319 18.49 -4.21 37.19
CA SER A 319 18.54 -2.76 37.38
C SER A 319 17.79 -2.01 36.29
N THR A 320 18.06 -2.25 35.00
CA THR A 320 17.37 -1.54 33.91
C THR A 320 15.90 -1.88 33.89
N VAL A 321 15.50 -3.14 34.13
CA VAL A 321 14.07 -3.49 34.17
C VAL A 321 13.36 -2.78 35.33
N ALA A 322 13.98 -2.73 36.51
CA ALA A 322 13.41 -2.01 37.66
C ALA A 322 13.29 -0.50 37.37
N SER A 323 14.34 0.12 36.82
CA SER A 323 14.33 1.53 36.43
C SER A 323 13.28 1.83 35.37
N ALA A 324 13.19 0.99 34.34
CA ALA A 324 12.25 1.15 33.22
C ALA A 324 10.79 1.16 33.68
N VAL A 325 10.42 0.31 34.66
CA VAL A 325 9.05 0.27 35.21
C VAL A 325 8.68 1.56 35.95
N THR A 326 9.65 2.26 36.52
CA THR A 326 9.42 3.55 37.21
C THR A 326 9.68 4.78 36.34
N SER A 327 10.27 4.58 35.15
CA SER A 327 10.73 5.66 34.28
C SER A 327 9.55 6.36 33.59
N PRO A 328 9.36 7.69 33.78
CA PRO A 328 8.33 8.43 33.06
C PRO A 328 8.53 8.42 31.54
N LEU A 329 9.79 8.28 31.09
CA LEU A 329 10.10 8.14 29.66
C LEU A 329 9.49 6.86 29.08
N VAL A 330 9.69 5.73 29.76
CA VAL A 330 9.19 4.42 29.30
C VAL A 330 7.66 4.42 29.24
N TRP A 331 6.99 4.92 30.28
CA TRP A 331 5.54 5.05 30.27
C TRP A 331 5.04 6.08 29.26
N GLY A 332 5.77 7.18 29.05
CA GLY A 332 5.48 8.13 27.98
C GLY A 332 5.51 7.48 26.60
N ILE A 333 6.50 6.61 26.35
CA ILE A 333 6.60 5.84 25.10
C ILE A 333 5.44 4.85 24.97
N ILE A 334 5.19 4.04 26.00
CA ILE A 334 4.13 3.03 25.99
C ILE A 334 2.75 3.68 25.81
N CYS A 335 2.43 4.70 26.61
CA CYS A 335 1.16 5.41 26.51
C CYS A 335 1.04 6.18 25.19
N GLY A 336 2.11 6.82 24.71
CA GLY A 336 2.10 7.52 23.42
C GLY A 336 1.83 6.57 22.25
N LEU A 337 2.59 5.48 22.15
CA LEU A 337 2.45 4.50 21.07
C LEU A 337 1.17 3.67 21.18
N VAL A 338 0.80 3.16 22.36
CA VAL A 338 -0.36 2.27 22.50
C VAL A 338 -1.67 3.06 22.60
N LEU A 339 -1.77 3.97 23.58
CA LEU A 339 -3.00 4.73 23.80
C LEU A 339 -3.11 5.90 22.84
N GLY A 340 -2.03 6.63 22.60
CA GLY A 340 -2.04 7.80 21.74
C GLY A 340 -2.36 7.49 20.29
N LYS A 341 -1.74 6.45 19.70
CA LYS A 341 -2.05 6.05 18.31
C LYS A 341 -3.47 5.56 18.19
N PHE A 342 -3.91 4.72 19.14
CA PHE A 342 -5.28 4.23 19.17
C PHE A 342 -6.27 5.41 19.25
N LEU A 343 -6.14 6.29 20.24
CA LEU A 343 -7.05 7.41 20.45
C LEU A 343 -7.01 8.43 19.30
N GLY A 344 -5.84 8.71 18.75
CA GLY A 344 -5.68 9.62 17.61
C GLY A 344 -6.37 9.08 16.36
N ILE A 345 -5.99 7.89 15.91
CA ILE A 345 -6.47 7.29 14.66
C ILE A 345 -7.96 6.93 14.78
N PHE A 346 -8.35 6.16 15.80
CA PHE A 346 -9.74 5.77 16.00
C PHE A 346 -10.63 6.98 16.30
N GLY A 347 -10.17 7.91 17.14
CA GLY A 347 -10.92 9.10 17.52
C GLY A 347 -11.20 10.01 16.32
N ALA A 348 -10.19 10.31 15.51
CA ALA A 348 -10.36 11.10 14.30
C ALA A 348 -11.29 10.41 13.29
N SER A 349 -11.09 9.11 13.04
CA SER A 349 -12.00 8.33 12.18
C SER A 349 -13.44 8.31 12.70
N ALA A 350 -13.65 8.19 14.02
CA ALA A 350 -14.98 8.21 14.63
C ALA A 350 -15.65 9.58 14.50
N VAL A 351 -14.90 10.67 14.69
CA VAL A 351 -15.38 12.04 14.52
C VAL A 351 -15.78 12.28 13.06
N LEU A 352 -14.91 11.96 12.10
CA LEU A 352 -15.19 12.11 10.68
C LEU A 352 -16.42 11.34 10.24
N ARG A 353 -16.57 10.10 10.70
CA ARG A 353 -17.76 9.30 10.41
C ARG A 353 -19.04 9.92 10.98
N ARG A 354 -18.98 10.51 12.18
CA ARG A 354 -20.13 11.21 12.79
C ARG A 354 -20.48 12.49 12.04
N LEU A 355 -19.48 13.20 11.53
CA LEU A 355 -19.66 14.42 10.76
C LEU A 355 -20.06 14.15 9.30
N GLY A 356 -20.08 12.89 8.85
CA GLY A 356 -20.30 12.54 7.44
C GLY A 356 -19.18 13.03 6.51
N ALA A 357 -17.99 13.28 7.06
CA ALA A 357 -16.84 13.81 6.33
C ALA A 357 -15.93 12.67 5.87
N GLY A 358 -15.80 12.50 4.55
CA GLY A 358 -14.97 11.48 3.91
C GLY A 358 -15.70 10.13 3.70
N GLU A 359 -15.16 9.32 2.81
CA GLU A 359 -15.75 8.04 2.43
C GLU A 359 -15.11 6.87 3.18
N PHE A 360 -15.90 6.13 3.96
CA PHE A 360 -15.40 4.97 4.71
C PHE A 360 -15.46 3.67 3.89
N GLY A 361 -16.35 3.56 2.90
CA GLY A 361 -16.51 2.33 2.11
C GLY A 361 -17.03 1.12 2.93
N PRO A 362 -17.79 0.21 2.32
CA PRO A 362 -18.23 -1.02 2.96
C PRO A 362 -17.06 -1.90 3.41
N GLY A 363 -17.09 -2.33 4.66
CA GLY A 363 -16.03 -3.16 5.24
C GLY A 363 -14.99 -2.39 6.06
N LEU A 364 -14.95 -1.06 6.04
CA LEU A 364 -14.14 -0.26 6.96
C LEU A 364 -15.00 0.25 8.14
N THR A 365 -15.44 -0.69 8.98
CA THR A 365 -16.26 -0.34 10.16
C THR A 365 -15.40 0.28 11.25
N LEU A 366 -15.99 1.10 12.14
CA LEU A 366 -15.25 1.68 13.27
C LEU A 366 -14.58 0.62 14.15
N GLY A 367 -15.20 -0.56 14.31
CA GLY A 367 -14.58 -1.68 15.04
C GLY A 367 -13.32 -2.23 14.36
N ARG A 368 -13.31 -2.31 13.03
CA ARG A 368 -12.12 -2.72 12.27
C ARG A 368 -11.03 -1.64 12.29
N ILE A 369 -11.42 -0.37 12.17
CA ILE A 369 -10.50 0.76 12.35
C ILE A 369 -9.90 0.74 13.75
N ALA A 370 -10.68 0.44 14.79
CA ALA A 370 -10.15 0.33 16.16
C ALA A 370 -9.06 -0.73 16.27
N GLY A 371 -9.24 -1.90 15.67
CA GLY A 371 -8.21 -2.95 15.62
C GLY A 371 -6.97 -2.51 14.86
N GLY A 372 -7.14 -1.86 13.70
CA GLY A 372 -6.05 -1.29 12.91
C GLY A 372 -5.29 -0.18 13.65
N ALA A 373 -6.01 0.74 14.29
CA ALA A 373 -5.47 1.84 15.09
C ALA A 373 -4.64 1.34 16.27
N ALA A 374 -5.05 0.23 16.91
CA ALA A 374 -4.24 -0.41 17.95
C ALA A 374 -2.95 -1.01 17.38
N LEU A 375 -3.00 -1.68 16.22
CA LEU A 375 -1.79 -2.19 15.55
C LEU A 375 -0.85 -1.07 15.08
N SER A 376 -1.38 0.10 14.72
CA SER A 376 -0.57 1.27 14.37
C SER A 376 0.29 1.79 15.53
N GLY A 377 0.11 1.29 16.75
CA GLY A 377 1.02 1.53 17.87
C GLY A 377 2.40 0.85 17.74
N ILE A 378 2.61 0.02 16.73
CA ILE A 378 3.91 -0.64 16.49
C ILE A 378 4.84 0.35 15.76
N GLY A 379 5.55 1.22 16.51
CA GLY A 379 6.48 2.21 15.92
C GLY A 379 7.89 1.70 15.59
N PHE A 380 8.26 0.53 16.14
CA PHE A 380 9.53 -0.19 16.02
C PHE A 380 10.67 0.52 15.26
N THR A 381 10.76 0.42 13.93
CA THR A 381 11.96 0.84 13.18
C THR A 381 12.25 2.34 13.36
N ILE A 382 11.28 3.19 13.04
CA ILE A 382 11.48 4.65 13.08
C ILE A 382 11.54 5.13 14.54
N SER A 383 10.82 4.50 15.47
CA SER A 383 10.97 4.78 16.90
C SER A 383 12.38 4.48 17.42
N LEU A 384 12.95 3.31 17.08
CA LEU A 384 14.31 2.92 17.46
C LEU A 384 15.36 3.83 16.82
N PHE A 385 15.10 4.28 15.60
CA PHE A 385 15.94 5.24 14.90
C PHE A 385 15.96 6.60 15.61
N ILE A 386 14.79 7.16 15.94
CA ILE A 386 14.69 8.48 16.60
C ILE A 386 15.28 8.45 18.01
N ILE A 387 15.28 7.32 18.72
CA ILE A 387 15.94 7.20 20.03
C ILE A 387 17.42 7.60 19.93
N GLY A 388 18.13 7.15 18.90
CA GLY A 388 19.55 7.49 18.70
C GLY A 388 19.80 8.96 18.37
N LEU A 389 18.80 9.65 17.81
CA LEU A 389 18.88 11.07 17.44
C LEU A 389 18.48 12.00 18.59
N ALA A 390 17.49 11.60 19.37
CA ALA A 390 16.84 12.48 20.34
C ALA A 390 17.41 12.37 21.76
N ILE A 391 18.03 11.24 22.10
CA ILE A 391 18.46 10.94 23.47
C ILE A 391 20.00 10.79 23.48
N PRO A 392 20.74 11.72 24.11
CA PRO A 392 22.20 11.64 24.14
C PRO A 392 22.76 10.52 25.04
N ASP A 393 22.10 10.23 26.16
CA ASP A 393 22.59 9.26 27.16
C ASP A 393 22.28 7.81 26.72
N PRO A 394 23.29 6.94 26.52
CA PRO A 394 23.10 5.54 26.16
C PRO A 394 22.26 4.73 27.15
N ALA A 395 22.30 5.04 28.45
CA ALA A 395 21.49 4.35 29.44
C ALA A 395 20.00 4.67 29.27
N VAL A 396 19.69 5.94 29.02
CA VAL A 396 18.32 6.41 28.75
C VAL A 396 17.83 5.89 27.39
N GLN A 397 18.71 5.78 26.39
CA GLN A 397 18.38 5.11 25.13
C GLN A 397 17.97 3.65 25.37
N ASN A 398 18.68 2.92 26.23
CA ASN A 398 18.36 1.54 26.56
C ASN A 398 16.96 1.43 27.18
N GLU A 399 16.60 2.32 28.12
CA GLU A 399 15.23 2.40 28.67
C GLU A 399 14.19 2.69 27.59
N ALA A 400 14.46 3.65 26.70
CA ALA A 400 13.54 3.99 25.62
C ALA A 400 13.30 2.80 24.66
N ARG A 401 14.33 2.02 24.34
CA ARG A 401 14.22 0.79 23.54
C ARG A 401 13.32 -0.24 24.22
N VAL A 402 13.44 -0.44 25.55
CA VAL A 402 12.50 -1.28 26.32
C VAL A 402 11.06 -0.79 26.12
N GLY A 403 10.82 0.51 26.25
CA GLY A 403 9.50 1.12 26.05
C GLY A 403 8.91 0.84 24.67
N VAL A 404 9.69 1.01 23.60
CA VAL A 404 9.24 0.76 22.21
C VAL A 404 8.91 -0.72 21.99
N LEU A 405 9.76 -1.64 22.48
CA LEU A 405 9.55 -3.08 22.36
C LEU A 405 8.30 -3.53 23.14
N ALA A 406 8.14 -3.04 24.38
CA ALA A 406 6.96 -3.32 25.19
C ALA A 406 5.68 -2.77 24.54
N ALA A 407 5.72 -1.53 24.05
CA ALA A 407 4.61 -0.92 23.33
C ALA A 407 4.20 -1.73 22.09
N SER A 408 5.17 -2.22 21.32
CA SER A 408 4.91 -3.03 20.11
C SER A 408 4.18 -4.35 20.45
N VAL A 409 4.59 -5.02 21.52
CA VAL A 409 3.91 -6.25 22.00
C VAL A 409 2.50 -5.95 22.49
N LEU A 410 2.33 -4.88 23.27
CA LEU A 410 1.02 -4.45 23.79
C LEU A 410 0.06 -4.02 22.67
N ALA A 411 0.55 -3.26 21.69
CA ALA A 411 -0.18 -2.84 20.50
C ALA A 411 -0.68 -4.06 19.69
N PHE A 412 0.20 -5.04 19.45
CA PHE A 412 -0.16 -6.29 18.79
C PHE A 412 -1.23 -7.09 19.54
N ALA A 413 -1.06 -7.23 20.87
CA ALA A 413 -2.01 -7.94 21.72
C ALA A 413 -3.38 -7.23 21.74
N ALA A 414 -3.39 -5.91 21.88
CA ALA A 414 -4.59 -5.08 21.88
C ALA A 414 -5.33 -5.17 20.53
N GLY A 415 -4.62 -5.00 19.41
CA GLY A 415 -5.21 -5.12 18.08
C GLY A 415 -5.83 -6.50 17.84
N THR A 416 -5.10 -7.56 18.19
CA THR A 416 -5.59 -8.94 18.09
C THR A 416 -6.84 -9.17 18.95
N LEU A 417 -6.85 -8.66 20.18
CA LEU A 417 -8.00 -8.76 21.07
C LEU A 417 -9.21 -8.01 20.51
N ILE A 418 -9.02 -6.79 20.02
CA ILE A 418 -10.09 -5.97 19.43
C ILE A 418 -10.70 -6.68 18.22
N PHE A 419 -9.89 -7.18 17.28
CA PHE A 419 -10.42 -7.95 16.14
C PHE A 419 -11.23 -9.16 16.58
N ARG A 420 -10.72 -9.93 17.56
CA ARG A 420 -11.45 -11.09 18.11
C ARG A 420 -12.78 -10.70 18.76
N ILE A 421 -12.87 -9.54 19.41
CA ILE A 421 -14.11 -9.05 20.01
C ILE A 421 -15.08 -8.58 18.93
N VAL A 422 -14.61 -7.75 17.99
CA VAL A 422 -15.44 -7.16 16.92
C VAL A 422 -16.02 -8.24 15.99
N GLU A 423 -15.27 -9.32 15.74
CA GLU A 423 -15.68 -10.36 14.80
C GLU A 423 -16.51 -11.49 15.40
N ARG A 424 -16.70 -11.49 16.73
CA ARG A 424 -17.61 -12.43 17.42
C ARG A 424 -19.08 -12.15 17.14
N SER A 425 -19.44 -10.98 16.63
CA SER A 425 -20.83 -10.57 16.43
C SER A 425 -21.15 -10.18 14.97
N PRO A 426 -21.27 -11.13 14.02
CA PRO A 426 -22.06 -10.85 12.83
C PRO A 426 -23.54 -10.95 13.22
N ALA A 427 -24.24 -9.81 13.36
CA ALA A 427 -25.70 -9.80 13.51
C ALA A 427 -26.42 -10.30 12.24
N VAL A 428 -25.74 -10.22 11.09
CA VAL A 428 -26.15 -10.78 9.79
C VAL A 428 -24.92 -11.44 9.17
N PRO A 429 -25.01 -12.67 8.63
CA PRO A 429 -23.91 -13.27 7.87
C PRO A 429 -23.50 -12.34 6.71
N PRO A 430 -22.19 -12.11 6.50
CA PRO A 430 -21.70 -11.25 5.43
C PRO A 430 -22.26 -11.72 4.08
N GLY A 431 -22.61 -10.75 3.24
CA GLY A 431 -23.09 -11.00 1.88
C GLY A 431 -24.55 -11.38 1.72
N GLN A 432 -25.38 -11.38 2.77
CA GLN A 432 -26.83 -11.59 2.59
C GLN A 432 -27.54 -10.38 1.98
N VAL A 433 -26.99 -9.18 2.18
CA VAL A 433 -27.52 -7.92 1.66
C VAL A 433 -26.43 -7.10 0.98
N LEU A 434 -26.81 -6.19 0.07
CA LEU A 434 -25.84 -5.34 -0.60
C LEU A 434 -25.13 -4.43 0.42
N ALA A 435 -23.81 -4.32 0.27
CA ALA A 435 -22.97 -3.49 1.14
C ALA A 435 -23.24 -1.99 0.95
N ARG A 436 -23.51 -1.59 -0.30
CA ARG A 436 -24.00 -0.25 -0.66
C ARG A 436 -25.35 -0.39 -1.35
N PRO A 437 -26.32 0.50 -1.06
CA PRO A 437 -27.51 0.61 -1.88
C PRO A 437 -27.13 0.92 -3.33
N VAL A 438 -28.05 0.64 -4.24
CA VAL A 438 -27.90 1.03 -5.65
C VAL A 438 -27.98 2.55 -5.76
N ASP A 439 -27.03 3.14 -6.48
CA ASP A 439 -26.95 4.57 -6.76
C ASP A 439 -26.71 4.79 -8.25
N ALA A 440 -27.68 5.36 -8.95
CA ALA A 440 -27.62 5.57 -10.40
C ALA A 440 -26.55 6.58 -10.84
N SER A 441 -26.00 7.39 -9.93
CA SER A 441 -24.89 8.30 -10.24
C SER A 441 -23.53 7.59 -10.25
N ARG A 442 -23.44 6.43 -9.60
CA ARG A 442 -22.21 5.62 -9.46
C ARG A 442 -22.28 4.31 -10.25
N ASP A 443 -23.42 3.63 -10.18
CA ASP A 443 -23.62 2.29 -10.71
C ASP A 443 -24.05 2.33 -12.18
N HIS A 444 -23.69 1.29 -12.91
CA HIS A 444 -24.11 1.14 -14.30
C HIS A 444 -25.50 0.55 -14.34
N VAL A 445 -26.48 1.40 -14.66
CA VAL A 445 -27.90 1.05 -14.68
C VAL A 445 -28.40 0.89 -16.11
N ALA A 446 -28.98 -0.28 -16.43
CA ALA A 446 -29.77 -0.47 -17.63
C ALA A 446 -31.27 -0.50 -17.29
N GLY A 447 -32.07 0.25 -18.05
CA GLY A 447 -33.50 0.42 -17.79
C GLY A 447 -33.79 1.73 -17.07
N ASN A 448 -34.93 1.81 -16.38
CA ASN A 448 -35.32 2.99 -15.61
C ASN A 448 -34.57 3.01 -14.24
N PRO A 449 -33.82 4.06 -13.90
CA PRO A 449 -33.15 4.19 -12.60
C PRO A 449 -34.10 4.18 -11.38
N ASP A 450 -35.36 4.54 -11.60
CA ASP A 450 -36.41 4.61 -10.57
C ASP A 450 -37.36 3.41 -10.62
N ALA A 451 -36.99 2.35 -11.36
CA ALA A 451 -37.84 1.18 -11.48
C ALA A 451 -38.06 0.47 -10.12
N PRO A 452 -39.25 -0.08 -9.86
CA PRO A 452 -39.58 -0.72 -8.59
C PRO A 452 -38.81 -2.02 -8.37
N LEU A 453 -38.48 -2.75 -9.44
CA LEU A 453 -37.73 -4.01 -9.37
C LEU A 453 -36.26 -3.74 -9.60
N THR A 454 -35.40 -4.33 -8.78
CA THR A 454 -33.94 -4.19 -8.90
C THR A 454 -33.27 -5.54 -8.97
N LEU A 455 -32.41 -5.72 -9.98
CA LEU A 455 -31.53 -6.87 -10.11
C LEU A 455 -30.09 -6.36 -10.20
N VAL A 456 -29.27 -6.69 -9.19
CA VAL A 456 -27.84 -6.35 -9.18
C VAL A 456 -27.02 -7.58 -9.51
N GLU A 457 -26.10 -7.45 -10.45
CA GLU A 457 -25.13 -8.48 -10.82
C GLU A 457 -23.72 -8.02 -10.49
N TYR A 458 -23.02 -8.81 -9.68
CA TYR A 458 -21.57 -8.75 -9.54
C TYR A 458 -20.96 -9.76 -10.49
N GLY A 459 -20.18 -9.27 -11.47
CA GLY A 459 -19.70 -10.10 -12.56
C GLY A 459 -18.28 -9.79 -13.01
N ASP A 460 -17.78 -10.68 -13.87
CA ASP A 460 -16.44 -10.67 -14.43
C ASP A 460 -16.55 -11.00 -15.92
N TYR A 461 -15.96 -10.15 -16.76
CA TYR A 461 -16.03 -10.28 -18.22
C TYR A 461 -15.31 -11.51 -18.77
N GLU A 462 -14.33 -12.06 -18.04
CA GLU A 462 -13.62 -13.29 -18.44
C GLU A 462 -14.30 -14.55 -17.88
N CYS A 463 -15.30 -14.40 -17.02
CA CYS A 463 -15.98 -15.54 -16.41
C CYS A 463 -16.98 -16.20 -17.36
N PRO A 464 -16.85 -17.51 -17.67
CA PRO A 464 -17.76 -18.20 -18.57
C PRO A 464 -19.18 -18.36 -17.98
N PHE A 465 -19.32 -18.34 -16.66
CA PHE A 465 -20.63 -18.38 -16.02
C PHE A 465 -21.37 -17.04 -16.18
N CYS A 466 -20.66 -15.92 -16.17
CA CYS A 466 -21.24 -14.59 -16.41
C CYS A 466 -21.75 -14.48 -17.84
N SER A 467 -20.93 -14.87 -18.82
CA SER A 467 -21.36 -14.90 -20.24
C SER A 467 -22.60 -15.76 -20.44
N ARG A 468 -22.66 -16.97 -19.85
CA ARG A 468 -23.87 -17.81 -19.91
C ARG A 468 -25.10 -17.17 -19.26
N ALA A 469 -24.93 -16.30 -18.29
CA ALA A 469 -26.04 -15.60 -17.64
C ALA A 469 -26.62 -14.47 -18.52
N THR A 470 -25.82 -13.86 -19.41
CA THR A 470 -26.25 -12.72 -20.25
C THR A 470 -27.56 -12.96 -21.01
N GLY A 471 -27.77 -14.16 -21.55
CA GLY A 471 -29.00 -14.55 -22.24
C GLY A 471 -30.22 -14.56 -21.32
N ALA A 472 -30.08 -15.15 -20.13
CA ALA A 472 -31.13 -15.16 -19.10
C ALA A 472 -31.45 -13.73 -18.63
N ILE A 473 -30.42 -12.91 -18.38
CA ILE A 473 -30.60 -11.51 -17.97
C ILE A 473 -31.29 -10.69 -19.07
N SER A 474 -30.93 -10.91 -20.34
CA SER A 474 -31.57 -10.24 -21.47
C SER A 474 -33.06 -10.58 -21.58
N GLU A 475 -33.44 -11.82 -21.29
CA GLU A 475 -34.83 -12.25 -21.25
C GLU A 475 -35.59 -11.62 -20.07
N VAL A 476 -35.00 -11.60 -18.87
CA VAL A 476 -35.57 -10.92 -17.68
C VAL A 476 -35.78 -9.43 -17.96
N ARG A 477 -34.80 -8.75 -18.56
CA ARG A 477 -34.89 -7.34 -18.96
C ARG A 477 -35.99 -7.10 -19.99
N ARG A 478 -36.13 -8.00 -20.97
CA ARG A 478 -37.21 -7.91 -21.98
C ARG A 478 -38.59 -8.13 -21.38
N HIS A 479 -38.71 -9.03 -20.39
CA HIS A 479 -39.96 -9.35 -19.73
C HIS A 479 -40.52 -8.17 -18.93
N PHE A 480 -39.69 -7.52 -18.10
CA PHE A 480 -40.13 -6.41 -17.26
C PHE A 480 -40.02 -5.03 -17.91
N GLY A 481 -39.23 -4.88 -18.98
CA GLY A 481 -39.07 -3.60 -19.68
C GLY A 481 -38.63 -2.47 -18.75
N SER A 482 -39.43 -1.41 -18.65
CA SER A 482 -39.16 -0.25 -17.79
C SER A 482 -39.42 -0.48 -16.30
N GLU A 483 -40.02 -1.62 -15.91
CA GLU A 483 -40.26 -1.97 -14.50
C GLU A 483 -39.02 -2.56 -13.81
N LEU A 484 -37.95 -2.87 -14.57
CA LEU A 484 -36.71 -3.41 -14.04
C LEU A 484 -35.54 -2.42 -14.16
N ARG A 485 -34.85 -2.27 -13.02
CA ARG A 485 -33.54 -1.66 -12.90
C ARG A 485 -32.49 -2.76 -12.81
N TYR A 486 -31.75 -2.97 -13.91
CA TYR A 486 -30.61 -3.88 -13.91
C TYR A 486 -29.33 -3.10 -13.61
N VAL A 487 -28.53 -3.61 -12.69
CA VAL A 487 -27.32 -2.94 -12.18
C VAL A 487 -26.13 -3.86 -12.32
N TRP A 488 -25.06 -3.35 -12.96
CA TRP A 488 -23.79 -4.05 -13.06
C TRP A 488 -22.77 -3.50 -12.05
N ARG A 489 -22.08 -4.40 -11.36
CA ARG A 489 -20.92 -4.12 -10.50
C ARG A 489 -19.78 -5.09 -10.79
N HIS A 490 -18.55 -4.61 -10.71
CA HIS A 490 -17.38 -5.42 -11.07
C HIS A 490 -16.96 -6.36 -9.93
N LEU A 491 -16.69 -7.62 -10.26
CA LEU A 491 -16.09 -8.60 -9.36
C LEU A 491 -14.98 -9.37 -10.11
N PRO A 492 -13.88 -8.70 -10.51
CA PRO A 492 -12.80 -9.34 -11.25
C PRO A 492 -12.12 -10.42 -10.41
N LEU A 493 -12.15 -11.68 -10.88
CA LEU A 493 -11.58 -12.83 -10.18
C LEU A 493 -10.10 -13.03 -10.53
N THR A 494 -9.26 -12.11 -10.07
CA THR A 494 -7.83 -12.00 -10.42
C THR A 494 -6.95 -13.24 -10.17
N ARG A 495 -7.45 -14.21 -9.40
CA ARG A 495 -6.72 -15.47 -9.13
C ARG A 495 -6.82 -16.47 -10.27
N VAL A 496 -7.88 -16.39 -11.06
CA VAL A 496 -8.21 -17.37 -12.10
C VAL A 496 -8.37 -16.73 -13.47
N HIS A 497 -8.66 -15.43 -13.51
CA HIS A 497 -8.91 -14.65 -14.72
C HIS A 497 -7.87 -13.52 -14.84
N PRO A 498 -6.83 -13.69 -15.68
CA PRO A 498 -5.74 -12.72 -15.81
C PRO A 498 -6.17 -11.38 -16.44
N HIS A 499 -7.20 -11.35 -17.28
CA HIS A 499 -7.66 -10.16 -18.01
C HIS A 499 -8.86 -9.47 -17.32
N ALA A 500 -9.45 -10.07 -16.29
CA ALA A 500 -10.63 -9.57 -15.61
C ALA A 500 -10.56 -8.09 -15.16
N VAL A 501 -9.41 -7.65 -14.63
CA VAL A 501 -9.25 -6.24 -14.20
C VAL A 501 -9.19 -5.30 -15.40
N ALA A 502 -8.38 -5.64 -16.41
CA ALA A 502 -8.23 -4.82 -17.60
C ALA A 502 -9.55 -4.68 -18.37
N ALA A 503 -10.31 -5.76 -18.50
CA ALA A 503 -11.63 -5.76 -19.12
C ALA A 503 -12.63 -4.88 -18.34
N ALA A 504 -12.60 -4.93 -17.00
CA ALA A 504 -13.43 -4.07 -16.16
C ALA A 504 -13.05 -2.58 -16.29
N GLU A 505 -11.76 -2.25 -16.28
CA GLU A 505 -11.26 -0.89 -16.49
C GLU A 505 -11.63 -0.35 -17.89
N ALA A 506 -11.55 -1.20 -18.91
CA ALA A 506 -11.96 -0.89 -20.28
C ALA A 506 -13.46 -0.60 -20.39
N ALA A 507 -14.31 -1.36 -19.71
CA ALA A 507 -15.73 -1.08 -19.63
C ALA A 507 -16.01 0.29 -18.97
N GLU A 508 -15.28 0.65 -17.91
CA GLU A 508 -15.37 1.97 -17.27
C GLU A 508 -14.85 3.11 -18.17
N ALA A 509 -13.80 2.87 -18.97
CA ALA A 509 -13.36 3.83 -19.99
C ALA A 509 -14.44 4.04 -21.06
N ALA A 510 -15.10 2.97 -21.51
CA ALA A 510 -16.24 3.08 -22.44
C ALA A 510 -17.43 3.81 -21.81
N HIS A 511 -17.67 3.65 -20.51
CA HIS A 511 -18.71 4.39 -19.79
C HIS A 511 -18.54 5.90 -19.88
N ARG A 512 -17.30 6.42 -19.78
CA ARG A 512 -17.03 7.86 -19.90
C ARG A 512 -17.42 8.43 -21.26
N GLN A 513 -17.54 7.57 -22.27
CA GLN A 513 -17.99 7.89 -23.62
C GLN A 513 -19.46 7.47 -23.87
N GLY A 514 -20.18 7.05 -22.83
CA GLY A 514 -21.60 6.69 -22.90
C GLY A 514 -21.89 5.27 -23.41
N GLN A 515 -20.87 4.41 -23.54
CA GLN A 515 -20.98 3.10 -24.19
C GLN A 515 -20.73 1.92 -23.24
N PHE A 516 -21.10 2.02 -21.96
CA PHE A 516 -20.83 0.96 -20.98
C PHE A 516 -21.44 -0.41 -21.38
N PHE A 517 -22.75 -0.48 -21.62
CA PHE A 517 -23.44 -1.74 -21.91
C PHE A 517 -23.13 -2.30 -23.31
N PRO A 518 -23.05 -1.48 -24.38
CA PRO A 518 -22.62 -1.97 -25.69
C PRO A 518 -21.21 -2.56 -25.66
N TYR A 519 -20.28 -1.90 -24.96
CA TYR A 519 -18.92 -2.42 -24.76
C TYR A 519 -18.92 -3.71 -23.93
N SER A 520 -19.68 -3.75 -22.83
CA SER A 520 -19.86 -4.95 -22.00
C SER A 520 -20.39 -6.14 -22.79
N ALA A 521 -21.37 -5.92 -23.67
CA ALA A 521 -21.93 -6.97 -24.53
C ALA A 521 -20.87 -7.51 -25.50
N TYR A 522 -20.09 -6.62 -26.12
CA TYR A 522 -18.99 -7.00 -27.00
C TYR A 522 -17.97 -7.89 -26.28
N LEU A 523 -17.57 -7.52 -25.05
CA LEU A 523 -16.63 -8.32 -24.25
C LEU A 523 -17.17 -9.73 -23.96
N PHE A 524 -18.47 -9.88 -23.67
CA PHE A 524 -19.06 -11.19 -23.42
C PHE A 524 -19.19 -12.05 -24.68
N GLU A 525 -19.37 -11.44 -25.84
CA GLU A 525 -19.36 -12.14 -27.13
C GLU A 525 -17.94 -12.62 -27.51
N HIS A 526 -16.92 -11.94 -27.00
CA HIS A 526 -15.51 -12.16 -27.35
C HIS A 526 -14.64 -12.47 -26.11
N GLN A 527 -15.11 -13.32 -25.19
CA GLN A 527 -14.38 -13.59 -23.92
C GLN A 527 -12.97 -14.17 -24.08
N GLU A 528 -12.65 -14.76 -25.24
CA GLU A 528 -11.32 -15.27 -25.55
C GLU A 528 -10.38 -14.18 -26.12
N GLN A 529 -10.89 -12.97 -26.34
CA GLN A 529 -10.21 -11.82 -26.93
C GLN A 529 -10.30 -10.64 -25.95
N LEU A 530 -9.60 -10.77 -24.82
CA LEU A 530 -9.55 -9.76 -23.76
C LEU A 530 -8.12 -9.25 -23.52
N ASP A 531 -7.22 -9.49 -24.48
CA ASP A 531 -5.91 -8.87 -24.45
C ASP A 531 -6.05 -7.35 -24.64
N PRO A 532 -5.08 -6.54 -24.18
CA PRO A 532 -5.14 -5.09 -24.30
C PRO A 532 -5.42 -4.59 -25.74
N GLU A 533 -4.90 -5.26 -26.76
CA GLU A 533 -5.15 -4.95 -28.17
C GLU A 533 -6.61 -5.21 -28.57
N ASP A 534 -7.21 -6.29 -28.06
CA ASP A 534 -8.61 -6.63 -28.32
C ASP A 534 -9.56 -5.62 -27.67
N LEU A 535 -9.23 -5.16 -26.46
CA LEU A 535 -10.00 -4.14 -25.75
C LEU A 535 -10.01 -2.81 -26.53
N LEU A 536 -8.88 -2.42 -27.11
CA LEU A 536 -8.81 -1.24 -27.97
C LEU A 536 -9.57 -1.45 -29.28
N THR A 537 -9.44 -2.63 -29.89
CA THR A 537 -10.17 -2.99 -31.12
C THR A 537 -11.69 -2.96 -30.90
N ALA A 538 -12.15 -3.42 -29.73
CA ALA A 538 -13.54 -3.33 -29.32
C ALA A 538 -14.01 -1.87 -29.24
N ALA A 539 -13.16 -0.98 -28.70
CA ALA A 539 -13.47 0.44 -28.57
C ALA A 539 -13.59 1.10 -29.96
N GLU A 540 -12.64 0.84 -30.85
CA GLU A 540 -12.66 1.33 -32.24
C GLU A 540 -13.88 0.81 -33.00
N THR A 541 -14.21 -0.48 -32.86
CA THR A 541 -15.36 -1.12 -33.51
C THR A 541 -16.69 -0.50 -33.07
N LEU A 542 -16.79 -0.09 -31.81
CA LEU A 542 -17.96 0.57 -31.24
C LEU A 542 -17.97 2.09 -31.47
N GLY A 543 -17.01 2.63 -32.21
CA GLY A 543 -16.92 4.05 -32.56
C GLY A 543 -16.51 4.96 -31.40
N LEU A 544 -15.80 4.42 -30.41
CA LEU A 544 -15.21 5.23 -29.33
C LEU A 544 -14.00 6.02 -29.84
N ASP A 545 -13.75 7.17 -29.22
CA ASP A 545 -12.51 7.92 -29.44
C ASP A 545 -11.34 7.16 -28.79
N PRO A 546 -10.37 6.66 -29.58
CA PRO A 546 -9.31 5.80 -29.07
C PRO A 546 -8.31 6.55 -28.18
N ASP A 547 -8.00 7.81 -28.51
CA ASP A 547 -7.06 8.63 -27.73
C ASP A 547 -7.65 8.94 -26.36
N ARG A 548 -8.94 9.28 -26.31
CA ARG A 548 -9.66 9.50 -25.06
C ARG A 548 -9.81 8.21 -24.25
N PHE A 549 -10.18 7.10 -24.90
CA PHE A 549 -10.34 5.80 -24.25
C PHE A 549 -9.04 5.35 -23.57
N GLU A 550 -7.91 5.51 -24.26
CA GLU A 550 -6.61 5.16 -23.71
C GLU A 550 -6.18 6.10 -22.57
N ALA A 551 -6.45 7.40 -22.70
CA ALA A 551 -6.22 8.34 -21.60
C ALA A 551 -7.05 7.99 -20.36
N ASP A 552 -8.30 7.55 -20.57
CA ASP A 552 -9.21 7.10 -19.53
C ASP A 552 -8.71 5.81 -18.85
N LEU A 553 -8.22 4.82 -19.60
CA LEU A 553 -7.59 3.61 -19.04
C LEU A 553 -6.44 3.92 -18.07
N ARG A 554 -5.74 5.05 -18.27
CA ARG A 554 -4.65 5.48 -17.38
C ARG A 554 -5.11 6.25 -16.15
N SER A 555 -6.41 6.51 -16.04
CA SER A 555 -7.01 7.31 -14.97
C SER A 555 -7.08 6.52 -13.67
N ALA A 556 -6.54 7.10 -12.59
CA ALA A 556 -6.67 6.54 -11.23
C ALA A 556 -8.15 6.34 -10.85
N ASP A 557 -9.04 7.24 -11.29
CA ASP A 557 -10.47 7.18 -10.98
C ASP A 557 -11.16 5.94 -11.56
N ILE A 558 -10.79 5.49 -12.76
CA ILE A 558 -11.36 4.27 -13.38
C ILE A 558 -10.94 3.04 -12.60
N ARG A 559 -9.64 2.90 -12.31
CA ARG A 559 -9.13 1.79 -11.50
C ARG A 559 -9.78 1.76 -10.12
N ASN A 560 -9.88 2.93 -9.49
CA ASN A 560 -10.49 3.09 -8.18
C ASN A 560 -11.98 2.68 -8.18
N ARG A 561 -12.70 2.88 -9.29
CA ARG A 561 -14.09 2.45 -9.47
C ARG A 561 -14.23 0.93 -9.51
N VAL A 562 -13.36 0.25 -10.25
CA VAL A 562 -13.33 -1.23 -10.33
C VAL A 562 -12.92 -1.83 -9.00
N LEU A 563 -11.86 -1.29 -8.39
CA LEU A 563 -11.35 -1.74 -7.10
C LEU A 563 -12.41 -1.58 -6.01
N ASP A 564 -13.22 -0.52 -6.05
CA ASP A 564 -14.29 -0.30 -5.09
C ASP A 564 -15.36 -1.39 -5.10
N ASP A 565 -15.84 -1.81 -6.27
CA ASP A 565 -16.81 -2.90 -6.36
C ASP A 565 -16.20 -4.23 -5.91
N ALA A 566 -14.93 -4.48 -6.28
CA ALA A 566 -14.21 -5.67 -5.83
C ALA A 566 -14.04 -5.72 -4.30
N LEU A 567 -13.73 -4.58 -3.67
CA LEU A 567 -13.61 -4.46 -2.21
C LEU A 567 -14.97 -4.56 -1.50
N ASP A 568 -16.04 -4.05 -2.12
CA ASP A 568 -17.41 -4.23 -1.61
C ASP A 568 -17.78 -5.72 -1.62
N ALA A 569 -17.48 -6.40 -2.73
CA ALA A 569 -17.68 -7.82 -2.89
C ALA A 569 -16.86 -8.65 -1.88
N GLU A 570 -15.59 -8.31 -1.64
CA GLU A 570 -14.78 -8.93 -0.59
C GLU A 570 -15.42 -8.73 0.78
N SER A 571 -15.89 -7.51 1.11
CA SER A 571 -16.53 -7.22 2.39
C SER A 571 -17.82 -8.01 2.64
N MET A 572 -18.46 -8.42 1.55
CA MET A 572 -19.66 -9.25 1.49
C MET A 572 -19.35 -10.75 1.34
N ASP A 573 -18.09 -11.18 1.41
CA ASP A 573 -17.73 -12.59 1.22
C ASP A 573 -18.17 -13.16 -0.14
N LEU A 574 -18.09 -12.34 -1.20
CA LEU A 574 -18.38 -12.78 -2.56
C LEU A 574 -17.10 -13.36 -3.16
N HIS A 575 -17.14 -14.66 -3.46
CA HIS A 575 -15.99 -15.41 -3.97
C HIS A 575 -16.19 -15.98 -5.38
N GLY A 576 -17.35 -15.73 -5.98
CA GLY A 576 -17.71 -16.29 -7.28
C GLY A 576 -18.57 -15.33 -8.08
N THR A 577 -18.44 -15.46 -9.39
CA THR A 577 -19.23 -14.73 -10.38
C THR A 577 -19.99 -15.72 -11.28
N PRO A 578 -21.19 -15.36 -11.77
CA PRO A 578 -21.95 -14.17 -11.38
C PRO A 578 -22.56 -14.34 -9.98
N THR A 579 -22.68 -13.25 -9.23
CA THR A 579 -23.47 -13.20 -7.99
C THR A 579 -24.60 -12.20 -8.16
N PHE A 580 -25.83 -12.62 -7.86
CA PHE A 580 -27.03 -11.81 -8.02
C PHE A 580 -27.62 -11.35 -6.69
N PHE A 581 -28.20 -10.16 -6.71
CA PHE A 581 -29.08 -9.65 -5.65
C PHE A 581 -30.41 -9.22 -6.26
N ILE A 582 -31.51 -9.61 -5.61
CA ILE A 582 -32.87 -9.21 -5.94
C ILE A 582 -33.30 -8.20 -4.87
N GLY A 583 -33.60 -6.98 -5.32
CA GLY A 583 -33.72 -5.83 -4.44
C GLY A 583 -32.40 -5.62 -3.70
N ASN A 584 -32.45 -5.83 -2.37
CA ASN A 584 -31.27 -5.75 -1.51
C ASN A 584 -30.77 -7.13 -1.04
N ARG A 585 -31.42 -8.24 -1.41
CA ARG A 585 -31.13 -9.57 -0.85
C ARG A 585 -30.36 -10.43 -1.84
N ARG A 586 -29.31 -11.11 -1.36
CA ARG A 586 -28.53 -12.03 -2.18
C ARG A 586 -29.40 -13.21 -2.61
N HIS A 587 -29.36 -13.51 -3.91
CA HIS A 587 -29.96 -14.69 -4.48
C HIS A 587 -29.01 -15.88 -4.38
N HIS A 588 -29.53 -17.00 -3.90
CA HIS A 588 -28.83 -18.28 -3.86
C HIS A 588 -29.66 -19.29 -4.65
N GLY A 589 -29.19 -19.68 -5.83
CA GLY A 589 -29.88 -20.69 -6.64
C GLY A 589 -29.61 -20.52 -8.14
N PRO A 590 -30.38 -21.23 -8.97
CA PRO A 590 -30.35 -21.08 -10.42
C PRO A 590 -30.62 -19.64 -10.84
N TYR A 591 -29.91 -19.18 -11.86
CA TYR A 591 -30.03 -17.84 -12.43
C TYR A 591 -30.66 -17.87 -13.83
N ASP A 592 -31.46 -18.90 -14.13
CA ASP A 592 -32.28 -18.92 -15.33
C ASP A 592 -33.37 -17.84 -15.27
N SER A 593 -33.82 -17.39 -16.45
CA SER A 593 -34.77 -16.29 -16.59
C SER A 593 -36.08 -16.55 -15.86
N ALA A 594 -36.63 -17.77 -15.93
CA ALA A 594 -37.88 -18.13 -15.27
C ALA A 594 -37.78 -18.07 -13.73
N THR A 595 -36.65 -18.48 -13.16
CA THR A 595 -36.38 -18.35 -11.73
C THR A 595 -36.26 -16.89 -11.31
N LEU A 596 -35.46 -16.09 -12.03
CA LEU A 596 -35.26 -14.68 -11.72
C LEU A 596 -36.55 -13.85 -11.85
N ILE A 597 -37.35 -14.09 -12.89
CA ILE A 597 -38.65 -13.44 -13.09
C ILE A 597 -39.57 -13.68 -11.90
N ARG A 598 -39.75 -14.96 -11.52
CA ARG A 598 -40.62 -15.33 -10.39
C ARG A 598 -40.20 -14.68 -9.08
N LEU A 599 -38.89 -14.58 -8.84
CA LEU A 599 -38.36 -13.98 -7.62
C LEU A 599 -38.52 -12.45 -7.63
N LEU A 600 -38.32 -11.80 -8.78
CA LEU A 600 -38.57 -10.36 -8.94
C LEU A 600 -40.06 -10.03 -8.80
N GLU A 601 -40.95 -10.85 -9.34
CA GLU A 601 -42.41 -10.72 -9.11
C GLU A 601 -42.77 -10.83 -7.63
N ALA A 602 -42.16 -11.77 -6.91
CA ALA A 602 -42.36 -11.94 -5.48
C ALA A 602 -41.79 -10.79 -4.63
N ASP A 603 -40.79 -10.06 -5.14
CA ASP A 603 -40.18 -8.89 -4.50
C ASP A 603 -40.92 -7.58 -4.84
N ARG A 604 -42.00 -7.63 -5.64
CA ARG A 604 -42.80 -6.43 -5.94
C ARG A 604 -43.26 -5.77 -4.63
N PRO A 605 -43.12 -4.43 -4.51
CA PRO A 605 -43.68 -3.71 -3.39
C PRO A 605 -45.19 -3.98 -3.34
N GLN A 606 -45.69 -4.48 -2.20
CA GLN A 606 -47.14 -4.61 -2.00
C GLN A 606 -47.72 -3.19 -2.00
N GLU A 607 -48.67 -2.91 -2.90
CA GLU A 607 -49.42 -1.65 -2.89
C GLU A 607 -50.12 -1.51 -1.53
N VAL A 608 -49.85 -0.40 -0.84
CA VAL A 608 -50.50 -0.03 0.44
C VAL A 608 -51.88 0.56 0.17
#